data_AF-B0W929-F1
#
_entry.id   AF-B0W929-F1
#
_cell.length_a   1.000
_cell.length_b   1.000
_cell.length_c   1.000
_cell.angle_alpha   90.00
_cell.angle_beta   90.00
_cell.angle_gamma   90.00
#
_symmetry.space_group_name_H-M   'P 1'
#
loop_
_entity.id
_entity.type
_entity.pdbx_description
1 polymer ?
#
loop_
_entity_poly.entity_id
_entity_poly.type
_entity_poly.pdbx_seq_one_letter_code
_entity_poly.pdbx_strand_id
1 'polypeptide(L)'
;MSAPKPLLNVESLALTNKKIAELKKKVQLAEGQKKAYTEEYADSKKIQCEKIAELKKQVRELTNKLSYLHNPNSAKTQRNVQEIKRRVQLPPGAKTVQDALTVVDLKIIDLNKQADATEAKHKKREAYYRKLVEQYHMLMGYKNSKSDGSNPPETVEEDANRKLITHLENEIHRTSVQWMEAEHIRKKYRGIKLALMGDAEKFESSLLELEQAITEQLAEITKLESVHKEALQMRDSTKSVLQRQEQTTHYAYKSREKQSQDFRRQVEERKLELERLERKIFSSGKTLIHQESALSASGEGDDAAGHGKDSATEMEQKFKKLMQATGVSAASEVVDRFLAQREASARLTYLRTVTENEKKQLESQRELMTAQLDSFKFADVKDSDVNQEELEKLRNSIEEQRARREECEKASGYTLNVFNTIKDTLVELLIALIEMEENLGIQLMRRSPTKQAEMDDISAGNISIDDLGNMLEEKIKLGMIASGQLANDADSGLSEDEGEAPRPPPSALQVPAPSPSATVSSVAQDDRDKPAAYPPVYISLVTGRAAAQQSAASPGPGATVVLSDDEAEVPSRGYLKRQANMIIEAKSRRKGFRMPPPKRR
;
A
#
# COMPACT_ATOMS: atom_id res chain seq x y z
N MET A 1 -32.59 11.09 30.58
CA MET A 1 -32.92 11.46 29.17
C MET A 1 -32.02 12.61 28.76
N SER A 2 -30.81 12.32 28.27
CA SER A 2 -29.85 13.33 27.80
C SER A 2 -29.88 13.32 26.27
N ALA A 3 -30.17 14.45 25.65
CA ALA A 3 -30.34 14.56 24.21
C ALA A 3 -28.99 14.42 23.46
N PRO A 4 -28.93 13.68 22.33
CA PRO A 4 -27.69 13.47 21.60
C PRO A 4 -27.36 14.71 20.74
N LYS A 5 -26.10 15.13 20.76
CA LYS A 5 -25.57 16.19 19.90
C LYS A 5 -25.46 15.67 18.45
N PRO A 6 -25.83 16.46 17.43
CA PRO A 6 -25.71 16.03 16.04
C PRO A 6 -24.23 16.07 15.61
N LEU A 7 -23.76 14.95 15.06
CA LEU A 7 -22.45 14.83 14.44
C LEU A 7 -22.43 15.65 13.14
N LEU A 8 -21.61 16.70 13.11
CA LEU A 8 -21.42 17.55 11.94
C LEU A 8 -20.69 16.79 10.84
N ASN A 9 -21.32 16.74 9.67
CA ASN A 9 -20.83 16.05 8.47
C ASN A 9 -19.56 16.76 7.94
N VAL A 10 -18.40 16.12 8.08
CA VAL A 10 -17.05 16.69 7.82
C VAL A 10 -16.89 17.17 6.37
N GLU A 11 -17.59 16.53 5.44
CA GLU A 11 -17.55 16.85 4.01
C GLU A 11 -18.32 18.14 3.67
N SER A 12 -19.44 18.38 4.35
CA SER A 12 -20.18 19.65 4.28
C SER A 12 -19.33 20.81 4.81
N LEU A 13 -18.54 20.57 5.86
CA LEU A 13 -17.61 21.56 6.40
C LEU A 13 -16.51 21.89 5.38
N ALA A 14 -15.97 20.89 4.67
CA ALA A 14 -14.94 21.08 3.64
C ALA A 14 -15.45 21.88 2.43
N LEU A 15 -16.66 21.57 1.94
CA LEU A 15 -17.32 22.33 0.86
C LEU A 15 -17.61 23.78 1.28
N THR A 16 -18.08 23.97 2.51
CA THR A 16 -18.32 25.30 3.08
C THR A 16 -17.01 26.09 3.19
N ASN A 17 -15.92 25.45 3.61
CA ASN A 17 -14.59 26.07 3.66
C ASN A 17 -14.03 26.45 2.28
N LYS A 18 -14.26 25.62 1.25
CA LYS A 18 -13.90 25.95 -0.14
C LYS A 18 -14.67 27.17 -0.64
N LYS A 19 -15.98 27.23 -0.39
CA LYS A 19 -16.84 28.37 -0.74
C LYS A 19 -16.44 29.64 0.02
N ILE A 20 -16.05 29.52 1.29
CA ILE A 20 -15.48 30.62 2.07
C ILE A 20 -14.15 31.11 1.47
N ALA A 21 -13.27 30.21 1.02
CA ALA A 21 -12.00 30.57 0.41
C ALA A 21 -12.20 31.31 -0.93
N GLU A 22 -13.15 30.85 -1.75
CA GLU A 22 -13.52 31.52 -3.00
C GLU A 22 -14.13 32.91 -2.76
N LEU A 23 -15.03 33.04 -1.77
CA LEU A 23 -15.59 34.34 -1.38
C LEU A 23 -14.50 35.28 -0.86
N LYS A 24 -13.55 34.79 -0.05
CA LYS A 24 -12.40 35.59 0.40
C LYS A 24 -11.54 36.07 -0.77
N LYS A 25 -11.30 35.23 -1.77
CA LYS A 25 -10.55 35.62 -2.99
C LYS A 25 -11.30 36.68 -3.79
N LYS A 26 -12.63 36.55 -3.93
CA LYS A 26 -13.49 37.56 -4.57
C LYS A 26 -13.50 38.88 -3.82
N VAL A 27 -13.59 38.86 -2.49
CA VAL A 27 -13.50 40.06 -1.64
C VAL A 27 -12.14 40.74 -1.79
N GLN A 28 -11.05 39.97 -1.77
CA GLN A 28 -9.70 40.52 -1.93
C GLN A 28 -9.49 41.16 -3.32
N LEU A 29 -10.04 40.56 -4.37
CA LEU A 29 -10.05 41.15 -5.71
C LEU A 29 -10.87 42.45 -5.76
N ALA A 30 -12.08 42.45 -5.17
CA ALA A 30 -12.93 43.64 -5.10
C ALA A 30 -12.29 44.77 -4.27
N GLU A 31 -11.60 44.45 -3.18
CA GLU A 31 -10.81 45.41 -2.39
C GLU A 31 -9.62 45.95 -3.19
N GLY A 32 -8.93 45.10 -3.96
CA GLY A 32 -7.87 45.50 -4.88
C GLY A 32 -8.37 46.45 -5.96
N GLN A 33 -9.51 46.14 -6.60
CA GLN A 33 -10.15 47.00 -7.60
C GLN A 33 -10.61 48.33 -7.00
N LYS A 34 -11.24 48.31 -5.82
CA LYS A 34 -11.64 49.53 -5.10
C LYS A 34 -10.43 50.41 -4.80
N LYS A 35 -9.31 49.81 -4.38
CA LYS A 35 -8.08 50.54 -4.09
C LYS A 35 -7.49 51.18 -5.36
N ALA A 36 -7.38 50.42 -6.44
CA ALA A 36 -6.91 50.94 -7.73
C ALA A 36 -7.78 52.11 -8.22
N TYR A 37 -9.10 51.97 -8.15
CA TYR A 37 -10.03 53.04 -8.54
C TYR A 37 -9.88 54.30 -7.68
N THR A 38 -9.68 54.15 -6.36
CA THR A 38 -9.45 55.31 -5.48
C THR A 38 -8.12 56.01 -5.75
N GLU A 39 -7.09 55.25 -6.15
CA GLU A 39 -5.76 55.78 -6.47
C GLU A 39 -5.79 56.54 -7.81
N GLU A 40 -6.40 55.96 -8.86
CA GLU A 40 -6.63 56.62 -10.15
C GLU A 40 -7.46 57.90 -10.01
N TYR A 41 -8.51 57.88 -9.17
CA TYR A 41 -9.31 59.06 -8.88
C TYR A 41 -8.49 60.14 -8.14
N ALA A 42 -7.64 59.75 -7.18
CA ALA A 42 -6.78 60.66 -6.46
C ALA A 42 -5.74 61.34 -7.37
N ASP A 43 -5.13 60.59 -8.29
CA ASP A 43 -4.20 61.12 -9.28
C ASP A 43 -4.90 62.06 -10.26
N SER A 44 -6.07 61.68 -10.75
CA SER A 44 -6.89 62.54 -11.62
C SER A 44 -7.27 63.86 -10.91
N LYS A 45 -7.63 63.79 -9.63
CA LYS A 45 -7.93 64.95 -8.80
C LYS A 45 -6.70 65.85 -8.61
N LYS A 46 -5.52 65.26 -8.39
CA LYS A 46 -4.25 66.00 -8.28
C LYS A 46 -3.95 66.77 -9.56
N ILE A 47 -4.05 66.12 -10.73
CA ILE A 47 -3.84 66.74 -12.04
C ILE A 47 -4.84 67.90 -12.26
N GLN A 48 -6.10 67.72 -11.88
CA GLN A 48 -7.11 68.79 -11.97
C GLN A 48 -6.78 69.96 -11.03
N CYS A 49 -6.33 69.70 -9.80
CA CYS A 49 -5.89 70.75 -8.88
C CYS A 49 -4.69 71.54 -9.43
N GLU A 50 -3.70 70.86 -10.02
CA GLU A 50 -2.56 71.49 -10.68
C GLU A 50 -3.00 72.36 -11.87
N LYS A 51 -3.92 71.86 -12.70
CA LYS A 51 -4.50 72.63 -13.81
C LYS A 51 -5.27 73.87 -13.35
N ILE A 52 -6.04 73.75 -12.27
CA ILE A 52 -6.75 74.90 -11.65
C ILE A 52 -5.73 75.92 -11.11
N ALA A 53 -4.63 75.47 -10.51
CA ALA A 53 -3.59 76.36 -10.00
C ALA A 53 -2.91 77.15 -11.14
N GLU A 54 -2.61 76.48 -12.25
CA GLU A 54 -2.04 77.11 -13.44
C GLU A 54 -3.02 78.10 -14.08
N LEU A 55 -4.30 77.73 -14.23
CA LEU A 55 -5.33 78.65 -14.71
C LEU A 55 -5.48 79.87 -13.80
N LYS A 56 -5.46 79.70 -12.47
CA LYS A 56 -5.47 80.83 -11.52
C LYS A 56 -4.25 81.73 -11.67
N LYS A 57 -3.07 81.16 -11.97
CA LYS A 57 -1.85 81.93 -12.24
C LYS A 57 -1.99 82.74 -13.53
N GLN A 58 -2.47 82.13 -14.60
CA GLN A 58 -2.73 82.82 -15.87
C GLN A 58 -3.78 83.92 -15.73
N VAL A 59 -4.86 83.67 -14.97
CA VAL A 59 -5.85 84.71 -14.66
C VAL A 59 -5.19 85.88 -13.91
N ARG A 60 -4.38 85.64 -12.87
CA ARG A 60 -3.64 86.72 -12.19
C ARG A 60 -2.72 87.50 -13.14
N GLU A 61 -1.99 86.82 -14.01
CA GLU A 61 -1.11 87.45 -14.99
C GLU A 61 -1.89 88.30 -16.00
N LEU A 62 -3.02 87.80 -16.49
CA LEU A 62 -3.91 88.53 -17.40
C LEU A 62 -4.61 89.69 -16.70
N THR A 63 -5.04 89.53 -15.44
CA THR A 63 -5.57 90.63 -14.62
C THR A 63 -4.52 91.70 -14.39
N ASN A 64 -3.26 91.32 -14.14
CA ASN A 64 -2.15 92.27 -14.03
C ASN A 64 -1.90 93.01 -15.36
N LYS A 65 -1.87 92.29 -16.48
CA LYS A 65 -1.74 92.90 -17.83
C LYS A 65 -2.91 93.83 -18.16
N LEU A 66 -4.15 93.43 -17.84
CA LEU A 66 -5.33 94.28 -18.00
C LEU A 66 -5.28 95.49 -17.08
N SER A 67 -4.82 95.36 -15.84
CA SER A 67 -4.63 96.50 -14.93
C SER A 67 -3.60 97.50 -15.47
N TYR A 68 -2.54 96.99 -16.11
CA TYR A 68 -1.50 97.81 -16.75
C TYR A 68 -2.06 98.58 -17.96
N LEU A 69 -2.95 97.96 -18.75
CA LEU A 69 -3.58 98.58 -19.92
C LEU A 69 -4.76 99.50 -19.55
N HIS A 70 -5.53 99.17 -18.51
CA HIS A 70 -6.70 99.92 -18.06
C HIS A 70 -6.33 101.16 -17.23
N ASN A 71 -5.13 101.21 -16.64
CA ASN A 71 -4.68 102.39 -15.88
C ASN A 71 -3.20 102.71 -16.14
N PRO A 72 -2.85 103.28 -17.32
CA PRO A 72 -1.48 103.64 -17.67
C PRO A 72 -0.88 104.74 -16.76
N ASN A 73 -1.66 105.37 -15.89
CA ASN A 73 -1.25 106.45 -14.99
C ASN A 73 -1.22 106.07 -13.50
N SER A 74 -1.24 104.78 -13.14
CA SER A 74 -1.02 104.39 -11.74
C SER A 74 0.45 104.63 -11.33
N ALA A 75 0.64 105.20 -10.14
CA ALA A 75 1.91 105.73 -9.63
C ALA A 75 3.10 104.75 -9.52
N LYS A 76 2.95 103.49 -9.95
CA LYS A 76 4.06 102.52 -10.10
C LYS A 76 4.68 102.49 -11.50
N THR A 77 4.06 103.14 -12.49
CA THR A 77 4.49 103.14 -13.91
C THR A 77 5.27 104.41 -14.31
N GLN A 78 5.24 105.47 -13.50
CA GLN A 78 5.87 106.76 -13.84
C GLN A 78 7.38 106.87 -13.60
N ARG A 79 8.06 105.84 -13.07
CA ARG A 79 9.49 105.96 -12.76
C ARG A 79 10.43 105.97 -13.96
N ASN A 80 10.00 105.51 -15.14
CA ASN A 80 10.94 105.17 -16.22
C ASN A 80 10.72 105.85 -17.57
N VAL A 81 9.87 106.86 -17.68
CA VAL A 81 9.73 107.60 -18.96
C VAL A 81 9.75 109.10 -18.68
N GLN A 82 10.95 109.62 -18.46
CA GLN A 82 11.22 111.05 -18.57
C GLN A 82 11.04 111.44 -20.04
N GLU A 83 10.09 112.33 -20.32
CA GLU A 83 9.88 112.91 -21.65
C GLU A 83 11.17 113.58 -22.15
N ILE A 84 11.87 112.93 -23.08
CA ILE A 84 13.03 113.51 -23.76
C ILE A 84 12.52 114.53 -24.77
N LYS A 85 12.49 115.80 -24.37
CA LYS A 85 12.42 116.94 -25.29
C LYS A 85 13.61 116.84 -26.25
N ARG A 86 13.36 116.46 -27.51
CA ARG A 86 14.38 116.40 -28.57
C ARG A 86 14.89 117.79 -28.92
N ARG A 87 15.90 118.28 -28.19
CA ARG A 87 17.00 119.04 -28.78
C ARG A 87 18.14 118.06 -28.97
N VAL A 88 18.56 117.83 -30.20
CA VAL A 88 19.80 117.08 -30.47
C VAL A 88 20.94 117.97 -29.97
N GLN A 89 21.39 117.70 -28.74
CA GLN A 89 22.61 118.31 -28.22
C GLN A 89 23.77 117.72 -29.02
N LEU A 90 24.70 118.57 -29.47
CA LEU A 90 25.93 118.08 -30.09
C LEU A 90 26.66 117.16 -29.09
N PRO A 91 27.31 116.08 -29.56
CA PRO A 91 28.11 115.21 -28.71
C PRO A 91 29.09 116.02 -27.85
N PRO A 92 29.31 115.65 -26.57
CA PRO A 92 30.24 116.35 -25.69
C PRO A 92 31.62 116.47 -26.35
N GLY A 93 32.08 117.71 -26.58
CA GLY A 93 33.36 118.01 -27.22
C GLY A 93 33.25 118.58 -28.64
N ALA A 94 32.10 118.46 -29.32
CA ALA A 94 31.93 118.97 -30.69
C ALA A 94 31.48 120.45 -30.73
N LYS A 95 32.25 121.30 -31.42
CA LYS A 95 31.93 122.74 -31.58
C LYS A 95 31.14 123.06 -32.86
N THR A 96 31.20 122.18 -33.85
CA THR A 96 30.56 122.32 -35.18
C THR A 96 29.84 121.02 -35.56
N VAL A 97 28.87 121.07 -36.47
CA VAL A 97 28.15 119.88 -36.96
C VAL A 97 29.09 118.84 -37.60
N GLN A 98 30.11 119.29 -38.35
CA GLN A 98 31.12 118.39 -38.92
C GLN A 98 31.95 117.69 -37.83
N ASP A 99 32.33 118.43 -36.78
CA ASP A 99 33.04 117.90 -35.62
C ASP A 99 32.18 116.85 -34.88
N ALA A 100 30.87 117.12 -34.73
CA ALA A 100 29.91 116.17 -34.17
C ALA A 100 29.80 114.88 -34.99
N LEU A 101 29.79 114.97 -36.33
CA LEU A 101 29.81 113.80 -37.20
C LEU A 101 31.10 112.98 -36.99
N THR A 102 32.26 113.62 -36.96
CA THR A 102 33.52 112.90 -36.74
C THR A 102 33.60 112.21 -35.38
N VAL A 103 33.08 112.84 -34.31
CA VAL A 103 33.01 112.22 -32.97
C VAL A 103 32.07 111.02 -32.96
N VAL A 104 30.93 111.12 -33.65
CA VAL A 104 29.99 109.99 -33.79
C VAL A 104 30.59 108.88 -34.64
N ASP A 105 31.28 109.21 -35.73
CA ASP A 105 31.96 108.24 -36.60
C ASP A 105 33.06 107.49 -35.84
N LEU A 106 33.91 108.20 -35.08
CA LEU A 106 34.90 107.57 -34.20
C LEU A 106 34.24 106.69 -33.15
N LYS A 107 33.10 107.12 -32.59
CA LYS A 107 32.35 106.32 -31.61
C LYS A 107 31.74 105.06 -32.24
N ILE A 108 31.24 105.14 -33.47
CA ILE A 108 30.74 104.00 -34.24
C ILE A 108 31.89 103.02 -34.52
N ILE A 109 33.06 103.53 -34.93
CA ILE A 109 34.25 102.70 -35.15
C ILE A 109 34.65 101.99 -33.87
N ASP A 110 34.69 102.67 -32.73
CA ASP A 110 35.03 102.07 -31.44
C ASP A 110 33.99 101.04 -30.99
N LEU A 111 32.70 101.31 -31.17
CA LEU A 111 31.62 100.37 -30.86
C LEU A 111 31.68 99.14 -31.77
N ASN A 112 31.97 99.30 -33.07
CA ASN A 112 32.18 98.19 -33.99
C ASN A 112 33.38 97.35 -33.58
N LYS A 113 34.52 97.97 -33.24
CA LYS A 113 35.68 97.25 -32.71
C LYS A 113 35.37 96.49 -31.42
N GLN A 114 34.55 97.07 -30.54
CA GLN A 114 34.10 96.38 -29.32
C GLN A 114 33.16 95.22 -29.66
N ALA A 115 32.24 95.39 -30.61
CA ALA A 115 31.36 94.33 -31.11
C ALA A 115 32.17 93.18 -31.71
N ASP A 116 33.10 93.46 -32.62
CA ASP A 116 34.01 92.48 -33.23
C ASP A 116 34.81 91.72 -32.16
N ALA A 117 35.33 92.43 -31.16
CA ALA A 117 36.05 91.81 -30.04
C ALA A 117 35.16 90.89 -29.20
N THR A 118 33.88 91.26 -28.98
CA THR A 118 32.92 90.40 -28.29
C THR A 118 32.52 89.19 -29.12
N GLU A 119 32.29 89.38 -30.43
CA GLU A 119 31.93 88.30 -31.35
C GLU A 119 33.06 87.27 -31.45
N ALA A 120 34.32 87.72 -31.55
CA ALA A 120 35.48 86.85 -31.53
C ALA A 120 35.56 86.00 -30.23
N LYS A 121 35.23 86.59 -29.07
CA LYS A 121 35.17 85.84 -27.80
C LYS A 121 34.02 84.83 -27.80
N HIS A 122 32.84 85.19 -28.30
CA HIS A 122 31.70 84.29 -28.44
C HIS A 122 32.02 83.11 -29.36
N LYS A 123 32.60 83.37 -30.54
CA LYS A 123 32.98 82.35 -31.52
C LYS A 123 34.00 81.36 -30.96
N LYS A 124 34.99 81.82 -30.18
CA LYS A 124 35.93 80.95 -29.46
C LYS A 124 35.22 80.06 -28.44
N ARG A 125 34.28 80.63 -27.67
CA ARG A 125 33.51 79.89 -26.66
C ARG A 125 32.57 78.86 -27.29
N GLU A 126 31.93 79.21 -28.40
CA GLU A 126 31.05 78.33 -29.15
C GLU A 126 31.84 77.13 -29.73
N ALA A 127 33.01 77.37 -30.31
CA ALA A 127 33.88 76.31 -30.79
C ALA A 127 34.33 75.36 -29.65
N TYR A 128 34.59 75.90 -28.46
CA TYR A 128 34.90 75.09 -27.27
C TYR A 128 33.72 74.21 -26.85
N TYR A 129 32.51 74.77 -26.74
CA TYR A 129 31.32 73.99 -26.40
C TYR A 129 31.00 72.94 -27.47
N ARG A 130 31.20 73.24 -28.75
CA ARG A 130 31.00 72.27 -29.83
C ARG A 130 31.92 71.06 -29.66
N LYS A 131 33.22 71.29 -29.38
CA LYS A 131 34.17 70.20 -29.07
C LYS A 131 33.76 69.40 -27.85
N LEU A 132 33.27 70.06 -26.79
CA LEU A 132 32.83 69.38 -25.58
C LEU A 132 31.60 68.51 -25.82
N VAL A 133 30.65 69.00 -26.62
CA VAL A 133 29.46 68.25 -27.04
C VAL A 133 29.86 67.04 -27.88
N GLU A 134 30.80 67.19 -28.81
CA GLU A 134 31.31 66.10 -29.63
C GLU A 134 32.00 65.02 -28.77
N GLN A 135 32.84 65.42 -27.80
CA GLN A 135 33.43 64.50 -26.83
C GLN A 135 32.38 63.76 -25.99
N TYR A 136 31.33 64.47 -25.55
CA TYR A 136 30.23 63.86 -24.81
C TYR A 136 29.45 62.85 -25.65
N HIS A 137 29.15 63.16 -26.92
CA HIS A 137 28.50 62.23 -27.83
C HIS A 137 29.34 60.99 -28.09
N MET A 138 30.66 61.14 -28.26
CA MET A 138 31.57 59.99 -28.36
C MET A 138 31.51 59.10 -27.11
N LEU A 139 31.64 59.68 -25.93
CA LEU A 139 31.59 58.94 -24.65
C LEU A 139 30.23 58.26 -24.42
N MET A 140 29.14 58.93 -24.77
CA MET A 140 27.79 58.36 -24.67
C MET A 140 27.55 57.23 -25.69
N GLY A 141 28.10 57.36 -26.90
CA GLY A 141 28.12 56.29 -27.89
C GLY A 141 28.78 55.02 -27.32
N TYR A 142 30.00 55.14 -26.76
CA TYR A 142 30.68 54.01 -26.12
C TYR A 142 29.94 53.38 -24.94
N LYS A 143 29.20 54.19 -24.17
CA LYS A 143 28.41 53.70 -23.04
C LYS A 143 27.18 52.91 -23.50
N ASN A 144 26.50 53.38 -24.53
CA ASN A 144 25.29 52.74 -25.04
C ASN A 144 25.60 51.48 -25.86
N SER A 145 26.72 51.43 -26.58
CA SER A 145 27.19 50.23 -27.30
C SER A 145 27.51 49.06 -26.36
N LYS A 146 27.98 49.34 -25.14
CA LYS A 146 28.25 48.30 -24.13
C LYS A 146 27.00 47.74 -23.46
N SER A 147 25.86 48.44 -23.52
CA SER A 147 24.62 47.99 -22.85
C SER A 147 23.71 47.13 -23.71
N ASP A 148 23.87 47.14 -25.04
CA ASP A 148 22.89 46.55 -25.96
C ASP A 148 23.30 45.18 -26.52
N GLY A 149 24.52 44.70 -26.26
CA GLY A 149 25.01 43.38 -26.74
C GLY A 149 25.08 43.23 -28.26
N SER A 150 24.62 44.24 -29.01
CA SER A 150 24.46 44.34 -30.45
C SER A 150 25.67 44.94 -31.16
N ASN A 151 26.87 44.85 -30.56
CA ASN A 151 28.09 45.17 -31.31
C ASN A 151 28.23 44.15 -32.45
N PRO A 152 28.22 44.57 -33.72
CA PRO A 152 28.78 43.75 -34.78
C PRO A 152 30.24 43.47 -34.40
N PRO A 153 30.74 42.24 -34.65
CA PRO A 153 32.10 41.88 -34.26
C PRO A 153 33.09 42.90 -34.83
N GLU A 154 33.87 43.55 -33.95
CA GLU A 154 34.86 44.56 -34.37
C GLU A 154 36.03 43.89 -35.11
N THR A 155 36.16 42.55 -34.98
CA THR A 155 37.17 41.72 -35.64
C THR A 155 36.62 40.35 -36.07
N VAL A 156 37.22 39.73 -37.09
CA VAL A 156 36.85 38.37 -37.56
C VAL A 156 36.99 37.32 -36.45
N GLU A 157 37.91 37.52 -35.51
CA GLU A 157 38.14 36.64 -34.36
C GLU A 157 36.97 36.69 -33.36
N GLU A 158 36.39 37.86 -33.10
CA GLU A 158 35.22 37.99 -32.23
C GLU A 158 33.98 37.29 -32.81
N ASP A 159 33.80 37.34 -34.13
CA ASP A 159 32.72 36.63 -34.82
C ASP A 159 32.90 35.11 -34.74
N ALA A 160 34.13 34.63 -34.96
CA ALA A 160 34.48 33.21 -34.82
C ALA A 160 34.25 32.71 -33.38
N ASN A 161 34.61 33.52 -32.38
CA ASN A 161 34.38 33.21 -30.97
C ASN A 161 32.89 33.17 -30.63
N ARG A 162 32.08 34.10 -31.15
CA ARG A 162 30.61 34.07 -30.96
C ARG A 162 29.99 32.83 -31.57
N LYS A 163 30.37 32.47 -32.81
CA LYS A 163 29.92 31.26 -33.48
C LYS A 163 30.31 29.99 -32.71
N LEU A 164 31.54 29.96 -32.17
CA LEU A 164 32.01 28.86 -31.33
C LEU A 164 31.19 28.75 -30.04
N ILE A 165 30.91 29.88 -29.37
CA ILE A 165 30.07 29.89 -28.15
C ILE A 165 28.68 29.35 -28.48
N THR A 166 28.02 29.84 -29.51
CA THR A 166 26.69 29.34 -29.92
C THR A 166 26.72 27.86 -30.29
N HIS A 167 27.79 27.40 -30.94
CA HIS A 167 27.96 25.98 -31.25
C HIS A 167 28.09 25.14 -29.97
N LEU A 168 28.95 25.54 -29.03
CA LEU A 168 29.13 24.87 -27.74
C LEU A 168 27.85 24.89 -26.90
N GLU A 169 27.10 25.99 -26.90
CA GLU A 169 25.79 26.08 -26.25
C GLU A 169 24.80 25.07 -26.85
N ASN A 170 24.74 24.97 -28.18
CA ASN A 170 23.91 23.98 -28.87
C ASN A 170 24.35 22.54 -28.57
N GLU A 171 25.64 22.28 -28.46
CA GLU A 171 26.17 20.97 -28.08
C GLU A 171 25.85 20.62 -26.61
N ILE A 172 25.98 21.59 -25.70
CA ILE A 172 25.56 21.43 -24.29
C ILE A 172 24.07 21.13 -24.21
N HIS A 173 23.24 21.85 -24.97
CA HIS A 173 21.80 21.58 -25.00
C HIS A 173 21.50 20.19 -25.55
N ARG A 174 22.13 19.79 -26.66
CA ARG A 174 21.95 18.45 -27.25
C ARG A 174 22.36 17.35 -26.27
N THR A 175 23.52 17.47 -25.64
CA THR A 175 24.00 16.50 -24.65
C THR A 175 23.13 16.47 -23.40
N SER A 176 22.61 17.63 -22.96
CA SER A 176 21.66 17.69 -21.85
C SER A 176 20.35 16.98 -22.17
N VAL A 177 19.82 17.09 -23.39
CA VAL A 177 18.61 16.36 -23.81
C VAL A 177 18.88 14.85 -23.82
N GLN A 178 19.98 14.42 -24.43
CA GLN A 178 20.39 13.00 -24.43
C GLN A 178 20.57 12.45 -23.01
N TRP A 179 21.13 13.25 -22.09
CA TRP A 179 21.28 12.87 -20.69
C TRP A 179 19.92 12.71 -19.99
N MET A 180 18.96 13.62 -20.24
CA MET A 180 17.60 13.49 -19.69
C MET A 180 16.88 12.26 -20.23
N GLU A 181 17.02 11.95 -21.52
CA GLU A 181 16.47 10.73 -22.14
C GLU A 181 17.09 9.47 -21.52
N ALA A 182 18.42 9.42 -21.39
CA ALA A 182 19.13 8.31 -20.75
C ALA A 182 18.69 8.12 -19.29
N GLU A 183 18.50 9.22 -18.55
CA GLU A 183 18.00 9.20 -17.17
C GLU A 183 16.56 8.67 -17.10
N HIS A 184 15.69 9.05 -18.04
CA HIS A 184 14.33 8.52 -18.13
C HIS A 184 14.33 7.02 -18.43
N ILE A 185 15.14 6.57 -19.39
CA ILE A 185 15.33 5.14 -19.69
C ILE A 185 15.84 4.40 -18.45
N ARG A 186 16.84 4.95 -17.75
CA ARG A 186 17.38 4.38 -16.51
C ARG A 186 16.30 4.26 -15.42
N LYS A 187 15.43 5.26 -15.27
CA LYS A 187 14.28 5.20 -14.35
C LYS A 187 13.30 4.09 -14.73
N LYS A 188 12.98 3.94 -16.03
CA LYS A 188 12.13 2.85 -16.53
C LYS A 188 12.73 1.47 -16.22
N TYR A 189 14.00 1.25 -16.53
CA TYR A 189 14.67 -0.02 -16.21
C TYR A 189 14.75 -0.30 -14.71
N ARG A 190 14.92 0.73 -13.86
CA ARG A 190 14.82 0.56 -12.41
C ARG A 190 13.41 0.16 -11.97
N GLY A 191 12.37 0.77 -12.56
CA GLY A 191 10.98 0.37 -12.32
C GLY A 191 10.72 -1.08 -12.70
N ILE A 192 11.14 -1.49 -13.90
CA ILE A 192 11.03 -2.88 -14.37
C ILE A 192 11.78 -3.83 -13.43
N LYS A 193 13.00 -3.48 -13.02
CA LYS A 193 13.78 -4.29 -12.07
C LYS A 193 13.04 -4.46 -10.74
N LEU A 194 12.49 -3.39 -10.18
CA LEU A 194 11.73 -3.45 -8.93
C LEU A 194 10.48 -4.33 -9.06
N ALA A 195 9.75 -4.21 -10.19
CA ALA A 195 8.60 -5.07 -10.46
C ALA A 195 9.00 -6.55 -10.56
N LEU A 196 10.07 -6.87 -11.31
CA LEU A 196 10.58 -8.23 -11.43
C LEU A 196 11.07 -8.80 -10.10
N MET A 197 11.70 -7.98 -9.25
CA MET A 197 12.10 -8.41 -7.90
C MET A 197 10.87 -8.68 -7.04
N GLY A 198 9.87 -7.81 -7.07
CA GLY A 198 8.62 -8.02 -6.34
C GLY A 198 7.85 -9.26 -6.82
N ASP A 199 7.88 -9.57 -8.11
CA ASP A 199 7.27 -10.79 -8.64
C ASP A 199 8.08 -12.04 -8.25
N ALA A 200 9.41 -11.97 -8.25
CA ALA A 200 10.25 -13.06 -7.76
C ALA A 200 9.98 -13.41 -6.30
N GLU A 201 9.81 -12.40 -5.43
CA GLU A 201 9.45 -12.60 -4.01
C GLU A 201 8.08 -13.26 -3.84
N LYS A 202 7.10 -12.88 -4.66
CA LYS A 202 5.77 -13.52 -4.66
C LYS A 202 5.84 -14.97 -5.13
N PHE A 203 6.60 -15.25 -6.19
CA PHE A 203 6.76 -16.62 -6.68
C PHE A 203 7.45 -17.50 -5.63
N GLU A 204 8.48 -16.98 -4.95
CA GLU A 204 9.14 -17.70 -3.86
C GLU A 204 8.15 -17.99 -2.71
N SER A 205 7.36 -17.01 -2.30
CA SER A 205 6.35 -17.19 -1.24
C SER A 205 5.30 -18.24 -1.62
N SER A 206 4.77 -18.16 -2.85
CA SER A 206 3.80 -19.13 -3.36
C SER A 206 4.39 -20.53 -3.51
N LEU A 207 5.67 -20.64 -3.84
CA LEU A 207 6.37 -21.92 -3.93
C LEU A 207 6.50 -22.55 -2.55
N LEU A 208 6.92 -21.78 -1.54
CA LEU A 208 7.03 -22.24 -0.15
C LEU A 208 5.68 -22.70 0.41
N GLU A 209 4.59 -21.96 0.14
CA GLU A 209 3.24 -22.37 0.53
C GLU A 209 2.82 -23.70 -0.12
N LEU A 210 3.13 -23.87 -1.41
CA LEU A 210 2.82 -25.12 -2.13
C LEU A 210 3.67 -26.29 -1.62
N GLU A 211 4.96 -26.06 -1.36
CA GLU A 211 5.85 -27.06 -0.75
C GLU A 211 5.33 -27.48 0.63
N GLN A 212 4.93 -26.52 1.47
CA GLN A 212 4.32 -26.80 2.76
C GLN A 212 3.04 -27.64 2.60
N ALA A 213 2.14 -27.25 1.71
CA ALA A 213 0.91 -28.00 1.46
C ALA A 213 1.19 -29.45 1.00
N ILE A 214 2.20 -29.65 0.15
CA ILE A 214 2.63 -31.00 -0.26
C ILE A 214 3.16 -31.79 0.95
N THR A 215 3.96 -31.18 1.82
CA THR A 215 4.47 -31.88 3.02
C THR A 215 3.34 -32.27 3.98
N GLU A 216 2.35 -31.40 4.17
CA GLU A 216 1.18 -31.68 5.01
C GLU A 216 0.33 -32.81 4.40
N GLN A 217 0.08 -32.79 3.09
CA GLN A 217 -0.62 -33.86 2.39
C GLN A 217 0.13 -35.20 2.46
N LEU A 218 1.46 -35.20 2.34
CA LEU A 218 2.26 -36.42 2.49
C LEU A 218 2.18 -36.97 3.93
N ALA A 219 2.18 -36.10 4.94
CA ALA A 219 2.00 -36.51 6.33
C ALA A 219 0.60 -37.10 6.56
N GLU A 220 -0.43 -36.51 5.98
CA GLU A 220 -1.81 -37.03 6.05
C GLU A 220 -1.94 -38.38 5.35
N ILE A 221 -1.38 -38.55 4.15
CA ILE A 221 -1.35 -39.84 3.44
C ILE A 221 -0.66 -40.89 4.30
N THR A 222 0.50 -40.58 4.88
CA THR A 222 1.23 -41.50 5.75
C THR A 222 0.39 -41.92 6.97
N LYS A 223 -0.34 -40.97 7.57
CA LYS A 223 -1.27 -41.24 8.68
C LYS A 223 -2.41 -42.16 8.24
N LEU A 224 -3.04 -41.88 7.10
CA LEU A 224 -4.12 -42.71 6.55
C LEU A 224 -3.64 -44.12 6.20
N GLU A 225 -2.43 -44.27 5.66
CA GLU A 225 -1.82 -45.58 5.40
C GLU A 225 -1.59 -46.37 6.71
N SER A 226 -1.15 -45.71 7.78
CA SER A 226 -1.01 -46.34 9.11
C SER A 226 -2.36 -46.84 9.63
N VAL A 227 -3.40 -46.00 9.58
CA VAL A 227 -4.77 -46.37 9.99
C VAL A 227 -5.30 -47.52 9.14
N HIS A 228 -5.07 -47.51 7.83
CA HIS A 228 -5.46 -48.60 6.94
C HIS A 228 -4.77 -49.91 7.31
N LYS A 229 -3.46 -49.87 7.59
CA LYS A 229 -2.69 -51.04 8.03
C LYS A 229 -3.20 -51.59 9.35
N GLU A 230 -3.50 -50.72 10.32
CA GLU A 230 -4.11 -51.12 11.60
C GLU A 230 -5.49 -51.76 11.39
N ALA A 231 -6.32 -51.18 10.53
CA ALA A 231 -7.64 -51.73 10.19
C ALA A 231 -7.54 -53.11 9.53
N LEU A 232 -6.59 -53.31 8.61
CA LEU A 232 -6.30 -54.62 8.00
C LEU A 232 -5.85 -55.64 9.06
N GLN A 233 -4.96 -55.23 9.97
CA GLN A 233 -4.49 -56.10 11.06
C GLN A 233 -5.64 -56.51 11.99
N MET A 234 -6.52 -55.57 12.35
CA MET A 234 -7.70 -55.85 13.17
C MET A 234 -8.68 -56.81 12.47
N ARG A 235 -8.92 -56.61 11.18
CA ARG A 235 -9.76 -57.51 10.36
C ARG A 235 -9.18 -58.92 10.34
N ASP A 236 -7.89 -59.05 10.06
CA ASP A 236 -7.23 -60.36 9.93
C ASP A 236 -7.13 -61.07 11.28
N SER A 237 -6.89 -60.32 12.37
CA SER A 237 -6.97 -60.83 13.74
C SER A 237 -8.37 -61.35 14.06
N THR A 238 -9.41 -60.58 13.75
CA THR A 238 -10.82 -60.97 13.97
C THR A 238 -11.18 -62.21 13.16
N LYS A 239 -10.77 -62.29 11.90
CA LYS A 239 -10.96 -63.48 11.04
C LYS A 239 -10.28 -64.71 11.63
N SER A 240 -9.06 -64.57 12.16
CA SER A 240 -8.34 -65.66 12.84
C SER A 240 -9.05 -66.12 14.11
N VAL A 241 -9.58 -65.20 14.92
CA VAL A 241 -10.34 -65.52 16.13
C VAL A 241 -11.64 -66.24 15.77
N LEU A 242 -12.40 -65.73 14.79
CA LEU A 242 -13.63 -66.35 14.33
C LEU A 242 -13.38 -67.78 13.82
N GLN A 243 -12.36 -67.98 12.98
CA GLN A 243 -12.01 -69.31 12.47
C GLN A 243 -11.64 -70.28 13.60
N ARG A 244 -10.88 -69.84 14.62
CA ARG A 244 -10.57 -70.67 15.80
C ARG A 244 -11.82 -71.00 16.61
N GLN A 245 -12.72 -70.04 16.77
CA GLN A 245 -13.98 -70.24 17.49
C GLN A 245 -14.89 -71.22 16.75
N GLU A 246 -15.03 -71.10 15.42
CA GLU A 246 -15.76 -72.03 14.56
C GLU A 246 -15.20 -73.46 14.64
N GLN A 247 -13.87 -73.61 14.60
CA GLN A 247 -13.24 -74.92 14.78
C GLN A 247 -13.56 -75.49 16.16
N THR A 248 -13.44 -74.68 17.21
CA THR A 248 -13.71 -75.10 18.59
C THR A 248 -15.16 -75.54 18.78
N THR A 249 -16.13 -74.77 18.26
CA THR A 249 -17.55 -75.11 18.31
C THR A 249 -17.86 -76.36 17.50
N HIS A 250 -17.26 -76.53 16.33
CA HIS A 250 -17.40 -77.73 15.51
C HIS A 250 -16.85 -78.99 16.21
N TYR A 251 -15.69 -78.92 16.85
CA TYR A 251 -15.14 -80.04 17.64
C TYR A 251 -16.02 -80.36 18.85
N ALA A 252 -16.50 -79.35 19.58
CA ALA A 252 -17.41 -79.54 20.71
C ALA A 252 -18.73 -80.19 20.27
N TYR A 253 -19.30 -79.76 19.14
CA TYR A 253 -20.49 -80.36 18.54
C TYR A 253 -20.26 -81.83 18.19
N LYS A 254 -19.17 -82.16 17.47
CA LYS A 254 -18.82 -83.56 17.13
C LYS A 254 -18.61 -84.42 18.37
N SER A 255 -17.98 -83.89 19.42
CA SER A 255 -17.79 -84.61 20.68
C SER A 255 -19.13 -84.90 21.35
N ARG A 256 -20.03 -83.93 21.42
CA ARG A 256 -21.38 -84.11 21.97
C ARG A 256 -22.22 -85.09 21.16
N GLU A 257 -22.12 -85.02 19.83
CA GLU A 257 -22.80 -85.95 18.92
C GLU A 257 -22.32 -87.39 19.12
N LYS A 258 -20.99 -87.60 19.23
CA LYS A 258 -20.40 -88.90 19.54
C LYS A 258 -20.91 -89.45 20.87
N GLN A 259 -20.88 -88.65 21.94
CA GLN A 259 -21.43 -89.05 23.24
C GLN A 259 -22.93 -89.41 23.15
N SER A 260 -23.70 -88.64 22.39
CA SER A 260 -25.13 -88.92 22.17
C SER A 260 -25.34 -90.23 21.41
N GLN A 261 -24.52 -90.53 20.39
CA GLN A 261 -24.54 -91.80 19.68
C GLN A 261 -24.13 -92.97 20.59
N ASP A 262 -23.09 -92.80 21.42
CA ASP A 262 -22.64 -93.81 22.38
C ASP A 262 -23.74 -94.15 23.39
N PHE A 263 -24.45 -93.13 23.92
CA PHE A 263 -25.59 -93.36 24.80
C PHE A 263 -26.77 -94.03 24.09
N ARG A 264 -27.09 -93.64 22.85
CA ARG A 264 -28.11 -94.34 22.05
C ARG A 264 -27.76 -95.82 21.87
N ARG A 265 -26.50 -96.11 21.55
CA ARG A 265 -26.00 -97.49 21.41
C ARG A 265 -26.12 -98.27 22.71
N GLN A 266 -25.71 -97.71 23.85
CA GLN A 266 -25.84 -98.36 25.15
C GLN A 266 -27.31 -98.63 25.51
N VAL A 267 -28.22 -97.70 25.20
CA VAL A 267 -29.66 -97.89 25.42
C VAL A 267 -30.21 -98.98 24.50
N GLU A 268 -29.83 -99.02 23.23
CA GLU A 268 -30.21 -100.09 22.30
C GLU A 268 -29.65 -101.45 22.71
N GLU A 269 -28.38 -101.52 23.14
CA GLU A 269 -27.75 -102.72 23.70
C GLU A 269 -28.51 -103.21 24.93
N ARG A 270 -28.82 -102.32 25.89
CA ARG A 270 -29.60 -102.67 27.09
C ARG A 270 -31.02 -103.04 26.77
N LYS A 271 -31.65 -102.42 25.77
CA LYS A 271 -32.97 -102.81 25.28
C LYS A 271 -32.94 -104.21 24.68
N LEU A 272 -31.92 -104.55 23.88
CA LEU A 272 -31.75 -105.89 23.33
C LEU A 272 -31.44 -106.94 24.41
N GLU A 273 -30.64 -106.59 25.43
CA GLU A 273 -30.38 -107.43 26.60
C GLU A 273 -31.64 -107.65 27.44
N LEU A 274 -32.41 -106.58 27.68
CA LEU A 274 -33.71 -106.66 28.35
C LEU A 274 -34.69 -107.46 27.52
N GLU A 275 -34.79 -107.28 26.22
CA GLU A 275 -35.66 -108.10 25.36
C GLU A 275 -35.22 -109.58 25.34
N ARG A 276 -33.91 -109.84 25.44
CA ARG A 276 -33.35 -111.20 25.62
C ARG A 276 -33.67 -111.76 27.01
N LEU A 277 -33.62 -110.96 28.07
CA LEU A 277 -33.98 -111.32 29.44
C LEU A 277 -35.50 -111.45 29.60
N GLU A 278 -36.31 -110.62 28.96
CA GLU A 278 -37.77 -110.69 28.91
C GLU A 278 -38.19 -111.98 28.23
N ARG A 279 -37.54 -112.35 27.12
CA ARG A 279 -37.67 -113.67 26.50
C ARG A 279 -37.27 -114.84 27.43
N LYS A 280 -36.50 -114.58 28.49
CA LYS A 280 -36.00 -115.58 29.46
C LYS A 280 -36.72 -115.57 30.82
N ILE A 281 -37.31 -114.44 31.22
CA ILE A 281 -37.95 -114.18 32.53
C ILE A 281 -39.48 -114.23 32.39
N PHE A 282 -40.06 -113.70 31.32
CA PHE A 282 -41.50 -113.79 31.07
C PHE A 282 -41.97 -115.15 30.51
N SER A 283 -41.10 -116.16 30.52
CA SER A 283 -41.52 -117.57 30.44
C SER A 283 -42.13 -118.09 31.75
N SER A 284 -42.06 -117.33 32.85
CA SER A 284 -42.65 -117.70 34.14
C SER A 284 -42.97 -116.45 34.95
N GLY A 285 -44.21 -115.96 34.81
CA GLY A 285 -44.70 -114.87 35.62
C GLY A 285 -44.82 -115.24 37.11
N LYS A 286 -44.46 -114.32 38.00
CA LYS A 286 -45.15 -114.03 39.26
C LYS A 286 -44.58 -112.79 39.94
N THR A 287 -45.51 -111.95 40.38
CA THR A 287 -45.41 -110.80 41.27
C THR A 287 -44.83 -111.18 42.65
N LEU A 288 -44.13 -110.25 43.30
CA LEU A 288 -43.98 -110.28 44.76
C LEU A 288 -43.90 -108.88 45.37
N ILE A 289 -44.77 -108.72 46.36
CA ILE A 289 -45.01 -107.58 47.26
C ILE A 289 -44.12 -107.79 48.49
N HIS A 290 -43.50 -106.76 49.07
CA HIS A 290 -43.14 -106.80 50.50
C HIS A 290 -43.07 -105.41 51.15
N GLN A 291 -43.72 -105.32 52.30
CA GLN A 291 -43.88 -104.16 53.16
C GLN A 291 -43.08 -104.36 54.47
N GLU A 292 -42.74 -103.25 55.12
CA GLU A 292 -42.51 -103.00 56.56
C GLU A 292 -41.43 -103.75 57.38
N SER A 293 -40.63 -102.97 58.15
CA SER A 293 -40.44 -103.22 59.59
C SER A 293 -39.81 -102.00 60.29
N ALA A 294 -40.48 -101.54 61.34
CA ALA A 294 -39.99 -100.58 62.34
C ALA A 294 -39.59 -101.35 63.61
N LEU A 295 -38.54 -100.94 64.32
CA LEU A 295 -38.30 -101.38 65.71
C LEU A 295 -37.65 -100.28 66.55
N SER A 296 -38.02 -100.32 67.84
CA SER A 296 -37.95 -99.29 68.87
C SER A 296 -37.14 -99.76 70.08
N ALA A 297 -36.80 -98.79 70.93
CA ALA A 297 -36.71 -98.88 72.40
C ALA A 297 -35.49 -99.55 73.10
N SER A 298 -34.81 -98.69 73.88
CA SER A 298 -34.61 -98.74 75.35
C SER A 298 -33.83 -99.89 76.03
N GLY A 299 -32.83 -99.51 76.84
CA GLY A 299 -32.81 -99.85 78.28
C GLY A 299 -31.79 -100.87 78.82
N GLU A 300 -30.94 -100.37 79.73
CA GLU A 300 -30.44 -100.95 81.00
C GLU A 300 -29.28 -101.98 81.10
N GLY A 301 -28.41 -101.68 82.09
CA GLY A 301 -27.64 -102.57 82.99
C GLY A 301 -26.37 -103.25 82.42
N ASP A 302 -25.33 -103.61 83.17
CA ASP A 302 -24.84 -103.35 84.52
C ASP A 302 -23.42 -103.98 84.59
N ASP A 303 -22.60 -103.41 85.47
CA ASP A 303 -21.42 -103.89 86.22
C ASP A 303 -20.13 -104.59 85.70
N ALA A 304 -19.05 -104.10 86.34
CA ALA A 304 -17.87 -104.77 86.94
C ALA A 304 -16.65 -105.34 86.16
N ALA A 305 -15.54 -104.59 86.33
CA ALA A 305 -14.23 -105.01 86.88
C ALA A 305 -13.13 -105.69 86.00
N GLY A 306 -11.89 -105.16 86.13
CA GLY A 306 -10.65 -105.92 85.87
C GLY A 306 -9.47 -105.09 85.35
N HIS A 307 -8.64 -104.56 86.26
CA HIS A 307 -7.42 -103.77 86.01
C HIS A 307 -6.35 -104.46 85.14
N GLY A 308 -5.72 -103.69 84.23
CA GLY A 308 -4.46 -104.10 83.58
C GLY A 308 -4.01 -103.36 82.30
N LYS A 309 -4.49 -102.14 81.99
CA LYS A 309 -4.24 -101.48 80.69
C LYS A 309 -4.14 -99.94 80.76
N ASP A 310 -3.35 -99.34 81.64
CA ASP A 310 -3.46 -97.88 81.83
C ASP A 310 -2.97 -97.02 80.64
N SER A 311 -2.01 -97.49 79.83
CA SER A 311 -1.61 -96.76 78.60
C SER A 311 -2.53 -97.03 77.40
N ALA A 312 -2.97 -98.28 77.24
CA ALA A 312 -3.87 -98.68 76.16
C ALA A 312 -5.29 -98.11 76.36
N THR A 313 -5.78 -98.06 77.60
CA THR A 313 -7.08 -97.45 77.93
C THR A 313 -7.06 -95.94 77.78
N GLU A 314 -5.96 -95.25 78.09
CA GLU A 314 -5.85 -93.81 77.88
C GLU A 314 -5.86 -93.44 76.38
N MET A 315 -5.12 -94.19 75.54
CA MET A 315 -5.16 -94.03 74.08
C MET A 315 -6.55 -94.38 73.53
N GLU A 316 -7.19 -95.43 74.05
CA GLU A 316 -8.54 -95.83 73.64
C GLU A 316 -9.61 -94.82 74.09
N GLN A 317 -9.44 -94.16 75.23
CA GLN A 317 -10.30 -93.04 75.67
C GLN A 317 -10.09 -91.80 74.80
N LYS A 318 -8.85 -91.45 74.45
CA LYS A 318 -8.56 -90.34 73.51
C LYS A 318 -9.13 -90.64 72.12
N PHE A 319 -9.05 -91.90 71.67
CA PHE A 319 -9.60 -92.34 70.40
C PHE A 319 -11.14 -92.38 70.42
N LYS A 320 -11.77 -92.81 71.52
CA LYS A 320 -13.23 -92.69 71.72
C LYS A 320 -13.70 -91.24 71.72
N LYS A 321 -12.96 -90.33 72.36
CA LYS A 321 -13.23 -88.88 72.28
C LYS A 321 -13.09 -88.36 70.86
N LEU A 322 -12.08 -88.82 70.11
CA LEU A 322 -11.89 -88.47 68.70
C LEU A 322 -13.07 -88.97 67.85
N MET A 323 -13.46 -90.24 68.01
CA MET A 323 -14.64 -90.83 67.35
C MET A 323 -15.91 -90.04 67.66
N GLN A 324 -16.14 -89.69 68.93
CA GLN A 324 -17.29 -88.88 69.36
C GLN A 324 -17.28 -87.47 68.76
N ALA A 325 -16.12 -86.80 68.75
CA ALA A 325 -15.96 -85.46 68.17
C ALA A 325 -16.11 -85.47 66.63
N THR A 326 -15.62 -86.53 65.99
CA THR A 326 -15.83 -86.75 64.55
C THR A 326 -17.20 -87.33 64.23
N GLY A 327 -18.03 -87.72 65.19
CA GLY A 327 -19.37 -88.29 64.96
C GLY A 327 -19.36 -89.63 64.22
N VAL A 328 -18.36 -90.47 64.49
CA VAL A 328 -18.09 -91.72 63.77
C VAL A 328 -18.11 -92.91 64.73
N SER A 329 -18.66 -94.05 64.30
CA SER A 329 -18.79 -95.27 65.10
C SER A 329 -17.65 -96.26 64.94
N ALA A 330 -16.87 -96.20 63.86
CA ALA A 330 -15.74 -97.10 63.60
C ALA A 330 -14.40 -96.35 63.45
N ALA A 331 -13.32 -97.00 63.89
CA ALA A 331 -11.98 -96.41 63.88
C ALA A 331 -11.46 -96.06 62.48
N SER A 332 -11.79 -96.87 61.47
CA SER A 332 -11.40 -96.67 60.07
C SER A 332 -12.07 -95.44 59.45
N GLU A 333 -13.34 -95.21 59.79
CA GLU A 333 -14.16 -94.12 59.26
C GLU A 333 -13.69 -92.73 59.74
N VAL A 334 -12.98 -92.65 60.87
CA VAL A 334 -12.37 -91.41 61.37
C VAL A 334 -11.35 -90.88 60.37
N VAL A 335 -10.49 -91.77 59.86
CA VAL A 335 -9.45 -91.43 58.89
C VAL A 335 -10.08 -90.95 57.58
N ASP A 336 -11.12 -91.66 57.10
CA ASP A 336 -11.85 -91.28 55.89
C ASP A 336 -12.51 -89.89 56.01
N ARG A 337 -13.08 -89.55 57.19
CA ARG A 337 -13.63 -88.22 57.45
C ARG A 337 -12.57 -87.12 57.40
N PHE A 338 -11.38 -87.36 57.97
CA PHE A 338 -10.27 -86.39 57.90
C PHE A 338 -9.72 -86.24 56.48
N LEU A 339 -9.63 -87.33 55.70
CA LEU A 339 -9.24 -87.27 54.31
C LEU A 339 -10.26 -86.48 53.47
N ALA A 340 -11.56 -86.75 53.64
CA ALA A 340 -12.64 -86.01 52.99
C ALA A 340 -12.66 -84.53 53.42
N GLN A 341 -12.43 -84.22 54.71
CA GLN A 341 -12.35 -82.85 55.20
C GLN A 341 -11.15 -82.10 54.61
N ARG A 342 -9.98 -82.77 54.51
CA ARG A 342 -8.79 -82.21 53.86
C ARG A 342 -9.07 -81.92 52.39
N GLU A 343 -9.67 -82.85 51.65
CA GLU A 343 -10.03 -82.66 50.25
C GLU A 343 -11.07 -81.55 50.06
N ALA A 344 -12.09 -81.47 50.93
CA ALA A 344 -13.06 -80.38 50.93
C ALA A 344 -12.39 -79.02 51.20
N SER A 345 -11.45 -78.95 52.15
CA SER A 345 -10.70 -77.73 52.45
C SER A 345 -9.81 -77.29 51.28
N ALA A 346 -9.18 -78.24 50.59
CA ALA A 346 -8.38 -77.97 49.40
C ALA A 346 -9.26 -77.46 48.25
N ARG A 347 -10.44 -78.07 48.04
CA ARG A 347 -11.39 -77.63 47.02
C ARG A 347 -11.96 -76.24 47.30
N LEU A 348 -12.30 -75.93 48.56
CA LEU A 348 -12.77 -74.60 48.95
C LEU A 348 -11.68 -73.54 48.77
N THR A 349 -10.44 -73.87 49.12
CA THR A 349 -9.29 -72.97 48.90
C THR A 349 -9.08 -72.71 47.41
N TYR A 350 -9.10 -73.76 46.58
CA TYR A 350 -9.05 -73.63 45.13
C TYR A 350 -10.18 -72.73 44.60
N LEU A 351 -11.42 -73.02 44.99
CA LEU A 351 -12.58 -72.25 44.53
C LEU A 351 -12.48 -70.78 44.95
N ARG A 352 -12.02 -70.49 46.18
CA ARG A 352 -11.75 -69.14 46.65
C ARG A 352 -10.68 -68.45 45.79
N THR A 353 -9.55 -69.12 45.52
CA THR A 353 -8.49 -68.52 44.70
C THR A 353 -8.93 -68.26 43.27
N VAL A 354 -9.74 -69.15 42.69
CA VAL A 354 -10.29 -68.98 41.34
C VAL A 354 -11.26 -67.80 41.30
N THR A 355 -12.20 -67.72 42.25
CA THR A 355 -13.17 -66.61 42.29
C THR A 355 -12.51 -65.27 42.60
N GLU A 356 -11.47 -65.24 43.44
CA GLU A 356 -10.71 -64.04 43.75
C GLU A 356 -9.89 -63.55 42.55
N ASN A 357 -9.30 -64.46 41.79
CA ASN A 357 -8.60 -64.13 40.54
C ASN A 357 -9.58 -63.64 39.46
N GLU A 358 -10.73 -64.29 39.29
CA GLU A 358 -11.76 -63.87 38.35
C GLU A 358 -12.33 -62.49 38.71
N LYS A 359 -12.59 -62.25 40.00
CA LYS A 359 -12.97 -60.92 40.50
C LYS A 359 -11.93 -59.87 40.14
N LYS A 360 -10.64 -60.13 40.39
CA LYS A 360 -9.56 -59.20 40.07
C LYS A 360 -9.46 -58.92 38.56
N GLN A 361 -9.66 -59.94 37.73
CA GLN A 361 -9.71 -59.80 36.26
C GLN A 361 -10.85 -58.85 35.84
N LEU A 362 -12.05 -59.08 36.36
CA LEU A 362 -13.24 -58.27 36.08
C LEU A 362 -13.08 -56.82 36.57
N GLU A 363 -12.49 -56.61 37.75
CA GLU A 363 -12.18 -55.27 38.26
C GLU A 363 -11.23 -54.53 37.32
N SER A 364 -10.17 -55.19 36.81
CA SER A 364 -9.24 -54.57 35.85
C SER A 364 -9.92 -54.23 34.51
N GLN A 365 -10.80 -55.11 34.01
CA GLN A 365 -11.55 -54.84 32.78
C GLN A 365 -12.51 -53.67 32.96
N ARG A 366 -13.21 -53.61 34.11
CA ARG A 366 -14.08 -52.48 34.42
C ARG A 366 -13.28 -51.18 34.47
N GLU A 367 -12.12 -51.17 35.10
CA GLU A 367 -11.27 -49.98 35.20
C GLU A 367 -10.75 -49.54 33.83
N LEU A 368 -10.33 -50.48 32.97
CA LEU A 368 -9.93 -50.22 31.58
C LEU A 368 -11.07 -49.61 30.77
N MET A 369 -12.26 -50.21 30.80
CA MET A 369 -13.43 -49.72 30.08
C MET A 369 -13.87 -48.34 30.58
N THR A 370 -13.72 -48.08 31.89
CA THR A 370 -14.00 -46.77 32.49
C THR A 370 -13.02 -45.71 31.97
N ALA A 371 -11.72 -46.04 31.95
CA ALA A 371 -10.69 -45.14 31.43
C ALA A 371 -10.86 -44.85 29.93
N GLN A 372 -11.26 -45.85 29.14
CA GLN A 372 -11.60 -45.66 27.73
C GLN A 372 -12.81 -44.72 27.55
N LEU A 373 -13.88 -44.92 28.33
CA LEU A 373 -15.05 -44.04 28.28
C LEU A 373 -14.69 -42.60 28.63
N ASP A 374 -13.86 -42.38 29.65
CA ASP A 374 -13.44 -41.03 30.01
C ASP A 374 -12.54 -40.42 28.94
N SER A 375 -11.62 -41.18 28.35
CA SER A 375 -10.84 -40.76 27.17
C SER A 375 -11.73 -40.31 26.02
N PHE A 376 -12.78 -41.06 25.68
CA PHE A 376 -13.70 -40.70 24.60
C PHE A 376 -14.51 -39.43 24.92
N LYS A 377 -14.99 -39.27 26.16
CA LYS A 377 -15.70 -38.06 26.58
C LYS A 377 -14.86 -36.80 26.43
N PHE A 378 -13.57 -36.86 26.77
CA PHE A 378 -12.69 -35.69 26.68
C PHE A 378 -12.14 -35.45 25.27
N ALA A 379 -12.03 -36.49 24.43
CA ALA A 379 -11.65 -36.33 23.03
C ALA A 379 -12.73 -35.56 22.23
N ASP A 380 -14.00 -35.94 22.37
CA ASP A 380 -15.12 -35.26 21.68
C ASP A 380 -15.23 -33.78 22.06
N VAL A 381 -15.06 -33.46 23.35
CA VAL A 381 -15.12 -32.07 23.83
C VAL A 381 -13.95 -31.26 23.28
N LYS A 382 -12.75 -31.84 23.27
CA LYS A 382 -11.55 -31.16 22.78
C LYS A 382 -11.61 -30.89 21.27
N ASP A 383 -12.06 -31.87 20.48
CA ASP A 383 -12.22 -31.71 19.03
C ASP A 383 -13.36 -30.72 18.71
N SER A 384 -14.43 -30.72 19.51
CA SER A 384 -15.50 -29.71 19.39
C SER A 384 -15.00 -28.30 19.68
N ASP A 385 -14.21 -28.10 20.73
CA ASP A 385 -13.67 -26.77 21.08
C ASP A 385 -12.69 -26.26 20.02
N VAL A 386 -11.80 -27.13 19.51
CA VAL A 386 -10.86 -26.79 18.42
C VAL A 386 -11.62 -26.43 17.14
N ASN A 387 -12.61 -27.24 16.75
CA ASN A 387 -13.45 -26.94 15.59
C ASN A 387 -14.20 -25.62 15.74
N GLN A 388 -14.63 -25.28 16.96
CA GLN A 388 -15.32 -24.02 17.22
C GLN A 388 -14.37 -22.81 17.14
N GLU A 389 -13.14 -22.92 17.63
CA GLU A 389 -12.11 -21.89 17.47
C GLU A 389 -11.73 -21.67 16.00
N GLU A 390 -11.59 -22.74 15.22
CA GLU A 390 -11.33 -22.68 13.78
C GLU A 390 -12.49 -22.04 13.00
N LEU A 391 -13.72 -22.38 13.35
CA LEU A 391 -14.92 -21.74 12.80
C LEU A 391 -14.97 -20.24 13.12
N GLU A 392 -14.59 -19.83 14.33
CA GLU A 392 -14.49 -18.41 14.69
C GLU A 392 -13.39 -17.68 13.91
N LYS A 393 -12.22 -18.31 13.71
CA LYS A 393 -11.14 -17.75 12.86
C LYS A 393 -11.59 -17.57 11.41
N LEU A 394 -12.23 -18.59 10.84
CA LEU A 394 -12.80 -18.52 9.49
C LEU A 394 -13.85 -17.42 9.39
N ARG A 395 -14.74 -17.32 10.38
CA ARG A 395 -15.77 -16.27 10.43
C ARG A 395 -15.16 -14.88 10.49
N ASN A 396 -14.14 -14.66 11.32
CA ASN A 396 -13.43 -13.39 11.42
C ASN A 396 -12.71 -13.04 10.11
N SER A 397 -12.07 -14.01 9.46
CA SER A 397 -11.42 -13.81 8.16
C SER A 397 -12.44 -13.43 7.06
N ILE A 398 -13.61 -14.06 7.05
CA ILE A 398 -14.69 -13.72 6.11
C ILE A 398 -15.19 -12.30 6.34
N GLU A 399 -15.37 -11.89 7.59
CA GLU A 399 -15.81 -10.54 7.94
C GLU A 399 -14.77 -9.48 7.53
N GLU A 400 -13.48 -9.75 7.78
CA GLU A 400 -12.38 -8.89 7.36
C GLU A 400 -12.30 -8.76 5.83
N GLN A 401 -12.46 -9.87 5.10
CA GLN A 401 -12.48 -9.87 3.65
C GLN A 401 -13.69 -9.12 3.09
N ARG A 402 -14.87 -9.20 3.74
CA ARG A 402 -16.03 -8.38 3.38
C ARG A 402 -15.76 -6.90 3.60
N ALA A 403 -15.19 -6.51 4.74
CA ALA A 403 -14.86 -5.13 5.02
C ALA A 403 -13.87 -4.55 4.00
N ARG A 404 -12.80 -5.31 3.65
CA ARG A 404 -11.87 -4.93 2.58
C ARG A 404 -12.57 -4.77 1.22
N ARG A 405 -13.47 -5.69 0.87
CA ARG A 405 -14.25 -5.58 -0.38
C ARG A 405 -15.12 -4.33 -0.39
N GLU A 406 -15.81 -4.04 0.71
CA GLU A 406 -16.66 -2.85 0.83
C GLU A 406 -15.85 -1.55 0.71
N GLU A 407 -14.67 -1.48 1.31
CA GLU A 407 -13.76 -0.33 1.16
C GLU A 407 -13.26 -0.18 -0.29
N CYS A 408 -12.88 -1.29 -0.93
CA CYS A 408 -12.46 -1.29 -2.33
C CYS A 408 -13.61 -0.86 -3.26
N GLU A 409 -14.84 -1.30 -2.98
CA GLU A 409 -16.04 -0.92 -3.74
C GLU A 409 -16.36 0.57 -3.57
N LYS A 410 -16.25 1.11 -2.35
CA LYS A 410 -16.38 2.55 -2.08
C LYS A 410 -15.32 3.37 -2.83
N ALA A 411 -14.06 2.93 -2.81
CA ALA A 411 -12.97 3.59 -3.54
C ALA A 411 -13.17 3.52 -5.07
N SER A 412 -13.63 2.38 -5.58
CA SER A 412 -14.00 2.20 -6.99
C SER A 412 -15.16 3.11 -7.37
N GLY A 413 -16.21 3.17 -6.55
CA GLY A 413 -17.36 4.07 -6.76
C GLY A 413 -16.96 5.55 -6.76
N TYR A 414 -16.07 5.96 -5.85
CA TYR A 414 -15.50 7.31 -5.85
C TYR A 414 -14.76 7.61 -7.15
N THR A 415 -13.90 6.68 -7.60
CA THR A 415 -13.13 6.84 -8.84
C THR A 415 -14.04 6.91 -10.06
N LEU A 416 -15.07 6.07 -10.12
CA LEU A 416 -16.08 6.08 -11.18
C LEU A 416 -16.85 7.41 -11.20
N ASN A 417 -17.20 7.97 -10.03
CA ASN A 417 -17.85 9.27 -9.94
C ASN A 417 -16.97 10.41 -10.45
N VAL A 418 -15.67 10.40 -10.12
CA VAL A 418 -14.70 11.36 -10.65
C VAL A 418 -14.58 11.21 -12.17
N PHE A 419 -14.50 9.98 -12.66
CA PHE A 419 -14.45 9.69 -14.09
C PHE A 419 -15.68 10.20 -14.83
N ASN A 420 -16.88 9.94 -14.29
CA ASN A 420 -18.13 10.46 -14.86
C ASN A 420 -18.15 11.99 -14.86
N THR A 421 -17.68 12.63 -13.79
CA THR A 421 -17.57 14.11 -13.74
C THR A 421 -16.63 14.63 -14.83
N ILE A 422 -15.50 13.97 -15.05
CA ILE A 422 -14.57 14.34 -16.14
C ILE A 422 -15.24 14.14 -17.49
N LYS A 423 -15.90 12.98 -17.71
CA LYS A 423 -16.65 12.70 -18.94
C LYS A 423 -17.68 13.80 -19.21
N ASP A 424 -18.48 14.18 -18.23
CA ASP A 424 -19.49 15.23 -18.35
C ASP A 424 -18.85 16.57 -18.73
N THR A 425 -17.74 16.96 -18.09
CA THR A 425 -17.03 18.21 -18.45
C THR A 425 -16.42 18.19 -19.85
N LEU A 426 -16.01 17.02 -20.35
CA LEU A 426 -15.49 16.87 -21.71
C LEU A 426 -16.63 16.95 -22.74
N VAL A 427 -17.81 16.41 -22.42
CA VAL A 427 -19.02 16.57 -23.22
C VAL A 427 -19.43 18.04 -23.27
N GLU A 428 -19.43 18.75 -22.14
CA GLU A 428 -19.71 20.20 -22.10
C GLU A 428 -18.72 21.00 -22.96
N LEU A 429 -17.42 20.67 -22.89
CA LEU A 429 -16.39 21.31 -23.72
C LEU A 429 -16.63 21.04 -25.21
N LEU A 430 -16.99 19.80 -25.57
CA LEU A 430 -17.29 19.44 -26.96
C LEU A 430 -18.48 20.25 -27.49
N ILE A 431 -19.56 20.37 -26.71
CA ILE A 431 -20.73 21.18 -27.06
C ILE A 431 -20.32 22.65 -27.25
N ALA A 432 -19.52 23.22 -26.33
CA ALA A 432 -19.05 24.59 -26.44
C ALA A 432 -18.15 24.83 -27.68
N LEU A 433 -17.32 23.85 -28.05
CA LEU A 433 -16.50 23.92 -29.27
C LEU A 433 -17.37 23.91 -30.54
N ILE A 434 -18.43 23.09 -30.55
CA ILE A 434 -19.42 23.04 -31.63
C ILE A 434 -20.15 24.39 -31.75
N GLU A 435 -20.63 24.96 -30.64
CA GLU A 435 -21.29 26.27 -30.63
C GLU A 435 -20.35 27.40 -31.12
N MET A 436 -19.06 27.33 -30.79
CA MET A 436 -18.08 28.29 -31.28
C MET A 436 -17.80 28.14 -32.78
N GLU A 437 -17.77 26.91 -33.30
CA GLU A 437 -17.63 26.62 -34.73
C GLU A 437 -18.83 27.17 -35.53
N GLU A 438 -20.05 26.97 -35.02
CA GLU A 438 -21.27 27.55 -35.61
C GLU A 438 -21.24 29.09 -35.60
N ASN A 439 -20.78 29.70 -34.50
CA ASN A 439 -20.71 31.15 -34.35
C ASN A 439 -19.59 31.84 -35.16
N LEU A 440 -18.46 31.16 -35.39
CA LEU A 440 -17.36 31.72 -36.20
C LEU A 440 -17.61 31.59 -37.71
N GLY A 441 -18.65 30.86 -38.15
CA GLY A 441 -18.95 30.70 -39.56
C GLY A 441 -17.76 30.10 -40.33
N ILE A 442 -17.06 29.12 -39.76
CA ILE A 442 -15.97 28.39 -40.40
C ILE A 442 -16.58 27.40 -41.41
N GLN A 443 -17.24 27.93 -42.44
CA GLN A 443 -17.52 27.19 -43.67
C GLN A 443 -16.36 27.42 -44.64
N LEU A 444 -15.21 26.77 -44.40
CA LEU A 444 -14.23 26.59 -45.46
C LEU A 444 -13.84 25.11 -45.58
N MET A 445 -14.62 24.44 -46.45
CA MET A 445 -14.32 23.22 -47.22
C MET A 445 -14.21 21.86 -46.48
N ARG A 446 -15.29 21.04 -46.65
CA ARG A 446 -15.45 19.57 -46.51
C ARG A 446 -15.17 19.00 -45.09
N ARG A 447 -16.03 18.21 -44.42
CA ARG A 447 -17.11 17.25 -44.78
C ARG A 447 -18.24 17.28 -43.72
N SER A 448 -19.43 16.88 -44.16
CA SER A 448 -20.68 16.52 -43.45
C SER A 448 -21.17 17.42 -42.29
N PRO A 449 -22.43 17.95 -42.36
CA PRO A 449 -23.09 18.44 -41.15
C PRO A 449 -23.16 17.28 -40.14
N THR A 450 -22.71 17.51 -38.91
CA THR A 450 -22.93 16.59 -37.79
C THR A 450 -24.41 16.24 -37.78
N LYS A 451 -24.75 14.95 -37.86
CA LYS A 451 -26.16 14.54 -37.99
C LYS A 451 -26.88 14.94 -36.69
N GLN A 452 -28.13 15.40 -36.76
CA GLN A 452 -28.92 15.74 -35.55
C GLN A 452 -28.94 14.60 -34.51
N ALA A 453 -28.91 13.34 -34.97
CA ALA A 453 -28.79 12.17 -34.10
C ALA A 453 -27.46 12.11 -33.31
N GLU A 454 -26.35 12.56 -33.88
CA GLU A 454 -25.05 12.64 -33.18
C GLU A 454 -25.07 13.74 -32.12
N MET A 455 -25.72 14.88 -32.38
CA MET A 455 -25.90 15.96 -31.39
C MET A 455 -26.81 15.55 -30.23
N ASP A 456 -27.86 14.78 -30.51
CA ASP A 456 -28.76 14.24 -29.49
C ASP A 456 -28.04 13.19 -28.62
N ASP A 457 -27.16 12.35 -29.19
CA ASP A 457 -26.34 11.39 -28.44
C ASP A 457 -25.22 12.07 -27.61
N ILE A 458 -24.63 13.17 -28.13
CA ILE A 458 -23.67 14.02 -27.39
C ILE A 458 -24.36 14.63 -26.17
N SER A 459 -25.51 15.28 -26.37
CA SER A 459 -26.24 15.96 -25.31
C SER A 459 -26.87 14.99 -24.29
N ALA A 460 -27.17 13.76 -24.69
CA ALA A 460 -27.60 12.69 -23.80
C ALA A 460 -26.44 11.98 -23.06
N GLY A 461 -25.17 12.27 -23.39
CA GLY A 461 -23.99 11.68 -22.74
C GLY A 461 -23.77 10.19 -23.07
N ASN A 462 -24.43 9.67 -24.10
CA ASN A 462 -24.41 8.24 -24.48
C ASN A 462 -23.21 7.84 -25.35
N ILE A 463 -22.25 8.74 -25.49
CA ILE A 463 -21.09 8.56 -26.36
C ILE A 463 -20.00 7.74 -25.65
N SER A 464 -19.40 6.83 -26.42
CA SER A 464 -18.22 6.05 -26.01
C SER A 464 -17.05 6.98 -25.72
N ILE A 465 -16.21 6.63 -24.73
CA ILE A 465 -15.06 7.45 -24.33
C ILE A 465 -14.09 7.63 -25.50
N ASP A 466 -13.89 6.59 -26.31
CA ASP A 466 -13.01 6.62 -27.47
C ASP A 466 -13.55 7.57 -28.55
N ASP A 467 -14.87 7.53 -28.79
CA ASP A 467 -15.53 8.41 -29.76
C ASP A 467 -15.55 9.87 -29.29
N LEU A 468 -15.76 10.10 -27.98
CA LEU A 468 -15.67 11.43 -27.37
C LEU A 468 -14.26 12.02 -27.53
N GLY A 469 -13.22 11.20 -27.30
CA GLY A 469 -11.83 11.60 -27.47
C GLY A 469 -11.49 11.98 -28.91
N ASN A 470 -11.89 11.14 -29.87
CA ASN A 470 -11.66 11.38 -31.29
C ASN A 470 -12.33 12.66 -31.79
N MET A 471 -13.59 12.90 -31.39
CA MET A 471 -14.31 14.12 -31.77
C MET A 471 -13.69 15.38 -31.15
N LEU A 472 -13.29 15.33 -29.87
CA LEU A 472 -12.66 16.47 -29.21
C LEU A 472 -11.33 16.81 -29.86
N GLU A 473 -10.54 15.80 -30.24
CA GLU A 473 -9.27 15.98 -30.94
C GLU A 473 -9.47 16.63 -32.32
N GLU A 474 -10.45 16.17 -33.10
CA GLU A 474 -10.78 16.75 -34.41
C GLU A 474 -11.21 18.22 -34.28
N LYS A 475 -12.10 18.53 -33.32
CA LYS A 475 -12.61 19.89 -33.11
C LYS A 475 -11.54 20.85 -32.57
N ILE A 476 -10.66 20.39 -31.68
CA ILE A 476 -9.52 21.21 -31.21
C ILE A 476 -8.54 21.49 -32.37
N LYS A 477 -8.23 20.50 -33.20
CA LYS A 477 -7.36 20.69 -34.38
C LYS A 477 -7.94 21.72 -35.34
N LEU A 478 -9.24 21.65 -35.63
CA LEU A 478 -9.94 22.64 -36.45
C LEU A 478 -9.87 24.04 -35.85
N GLY A 479 -10.08 24.19 -34.53
CA GLY A 479 -9.94 25.47 -33.84
C GLY A 479 -8.51 26.04 -33.89
N MET A 480 -7.49 25.18 -33.72
CA MET A 480 -6.09 25.59 -33.82
C MET A 480 -5.70 26.04 -35.23
N ILE A 481 -6.19 25.34 -36.26
CA ILE A 481 -6.03 25.73 -37.66
C ILE A 481 -6.69 27.09 -37.92
N ALA A 482 -7.93 27.30 -37.46
CA ALA A 482 -8.64 28.57 -37.62
C ALA A 482 -7.93 29.74 -36.92
N SER A 483 -7.27 29.48 -35.78
CA SER A 483 -6.46 30.47 -35.06
C SER A 483 -5.08 30.74 -35.67
N GLY A 484 -4.71 30.02 -36.74
CA GLY A 484 -3.42 30.15 -37.42
C GLY A 484 -2.23 29.55 -36.65
N GLN A 485 -2.50 28.75 -35.61
CA GLN A 485 -1.47 28.07 -34.80
C GLN A 485 -0.99 26.75 -35.41
N LEU A 486 -1.78 26.16 -36.32
CA LEU A 486 -1.45 25.00 -37.13
C LEU A 486 -1.55 25.38 -38.61
N ALA A 487 -0.57 24.97 -39.42
CA ALA A 487 -0.63 25.16 -40.86
C ALA A 487 -1.77 24.30 -41.44
N ASN A 488 -2.46 24.82 -42.46
CA ASN A 488 -3.35 24.01 -43.30
C ASN A 488 -2.48 23.03 -44.09
N ASP A 489 -2.13 21.89 -43.50
CA ASP A 489 -1.57 20.78 -44.24
C ASP A 489 -2.70 20.18 -45.08
N ALA A 490 -2.89 20.78 -46.26
CA ALA A 490 -3.68 20.23 -47.34
C ALA A 490 -2.93 19.04 -47.96
N ASP A 491 -2.80 17.94 -47.22
CA ASP A 491 -2.62 16.60 -47.78
C ASP A 491 -2.97 15.51 -46.76
N SER A 492 -4.24 15.46 -46.37
CA SER A 492 -4.82 14.27 -45.72
C SER A 492 -5.70 13.58 -46.76
N GLY A 493 -5.05 12.75 -47.58
CA GLY A 493 -5.71 11.82 -48.48
C GLY A 493 -6.65 10.88 -47.72
N LEU A 494 -7.95 11.11 -47.88
CA LEU A 494 -9.00 10.15 -47.58
C LEU A 494 -10.08 10.21 -48.67
N SER A 495 -10.08 9.22 -49.57
CA SER A 495 -11.33 8.71 -50.13
C SER A 495 -11.21 7.24 -50.51
N GLU A 496 -12.10 6.48 -49.89
CA GLU A 496 -12.54 5.11 -50.14
C GLU A 496 -12.97 4.88 -51.61
N ASP A 497 -12.87 3.65 -52.12
CA ASP A 497 -14.05 2.88 -52.62
C ASP A 497 -13.69 1.42 -53.01
N GLU A 498 -14.67 0.54 -52.85
CA GLU A 498 -14.67 -0.90 -53.12
C GLU A 498 -14.75 -1.26 -54.63
N GLY A 499 -14.36 -2.50 -54.97
CA GLY A 499 -14.55 -3.08 -56.31
C GLY A 499 -14.01 -4.50 -56.51
N GLU A 500 -14.77 -5.50 -56.06
CA GLU A 500 -15.09 -6.79 -56.71
C GLU A 500 -13.98 -7.71 -57.35
N ALA A 501 -13.75 -8.87 -56.69
CA ALA A 501 -13.41 -10.27 -57.12
C ALA A 501 -12.78 -10.60 -58.52
N PRO A 502 -12.00 -11.71 -58.73
CA PRO A 502 -12.14 -13.03 -58.08
C PRO A 502 -10.87 -13.88 -57.75
N ARG A 503 -11.09 -14.90 -56.90
CA ARG A 503 -10.24 -16.07 -56.52
C ARG A 503 -9.82 -16.96 -57.73
N PRO A 504 -8.72 -17.77 -57.69
CA PRO A 504 -8.64 -19.03 -56.89
C PRO A 504 -7.25 -19.40 -56.27
N PRO A 505 -7.15 -20.51 -55.48
CA PRO A 505 -6.13 -20.79 -54.44
C PRO A 505 -5.23 -22.01 -54.81
N PRO A 506 -4.67 -22.85 -53.89
CA PRO A 506 -4.09 -22.70 -52.54
C PRO A 506 -2.66 -23.30 -52.41
N SER A 507 -1.95 -23.06 -51.30
CA SER A 507 -0.97 -24.00 -50.66
C SER A 507 -0.56 -23.38 -49.31
N ALA A 508 -1.01 -23.87 -48.14
CA ALA A 508 -0.64 -25.11 -47.45
C ALA A 508 0.78 -25.10 -46.86
N LEU A 509 0.86 -25.65 -45.63
CA LEU A 509 2.05 -26.10 -44.87
C LEU A 509 2.72 -25.03 -43.99
N GLN A 510 3.15 -25.29 -42.75
CA GLN A 510 2.96 -26.38 -41.80
C GLN A 510 3.71 -25.95 -40.52
N VAL A 511 3.12 -26.18 -39.35
CA VAL A 511 3.84 -26.31 -38.07
C VAL A 511 4.69 -27.58 -38.10
N PRO A 512 5.88 -27.63 -37.47
CA PRO A 512 6.00 -28.64 -36.41
C PRO A 512 6.91 -28.24 -35.24
N ALA A 513 6.46 -28.55 -34.02
CA ALA A 513 7.30 -29.21 -33.02
C ALA A 513 7.27 -30.74 -33.33
N PRO A 514 8.28 -31.55 -32.96
CA PRO A 514 8.37 -32.04 -31.57
C PRO A 514 9.80 -32.37 -31.05
N SER A 515 9.90 -32.53 -29.72
CA SER A 515 10.96 -33.21 -28.93
C SER A 515 11.03 -34.74 -29.25
N PRO A 516 11.85 -35.65 -28.62
CA PRO A 516 12.65 -35.56 -27.38
C PRO A 516 13.99 -36.36 -27.32
N SER A 517 14.59 -36.41 -26.11
CA SER A 517 15.43 -37.47 -25.50
C SER A 517 16.98 -37.40 -25.52
N ALA A 518 17.50 -37.08 -24.32
CA ALA A 518 18.28 -37.93 -23.42
C ALA A 518 19.82 -38.17 -23.60
N THR A 519 20.49 -38.02 -22.44
CA THR A 519 21.63 -38.80 -21.89
C THR A 519 23.08 -38.52 -22.36
N VAL A 520 23.92 -37.93 -21.49
CA VAL A 520 24.97 -38.57 -20.64
C VAL A 520 26.07 -37.55 -20.25
N SER A 521 26.38 -37.56 -18.95
CA SER A 521 27.57 -37.09 -18.19
C SER A 521 28.85 -36.68 -18.93
N SER A 522 29.53 -35.65 -18.42
CA SER A 522 30.85 -35.82 -17.78
C SER A 522 31.36 -34.56 -17.08
N VAL A 523 32.09 -34.83 -16.00
CA VAL A 523 32.84 -33.97 -15.08
C VAL A 523 34.12 -33.46 -15.75
N ALA A 524 34.49 -32.17 -15.55
CA ALA A 524 35.84 -31.74 -15.18
C ALA A 524 35.98 -30.20 -15.12
N GLN A 525 36.79 -29.78 -14.14
CA GLN A 525 37.37 -28.46 -13.88
C GLN A 525 37.92 -27.76 -15.15
N ASP A 526 37.87 -26.43 -15.23
CA ASP A 526 39.01 -25.60 -14.84
C ASP A 526 38.71 -24.09 -14.83
N ASP A 527 39.47 -23.44 -13.97
CA ASP A 527 39.85 -22.05 -13.76
C ASP A 527 39.54 -20.93 -14.78
N ARG A 528 39.35 -19.74 -14.18
CA ARG A 528 39.59 -18.37 -14.71
C ARG A 528 38.58 -17.80 -15.70
N ASP A 529 37.81 -16.80 -15.23
CA ASP A 529 37.99 -15.45 -15.74
C ASP A 529 37.37 -14.39 -14.82
N LYS A 530 38.22 -13.44 -14.44
CA LYS A 530 37.95 -12.32 -13.54
C LYS A 530 37.65 -11.10 -14.43
N PRO A 531 36.51 -10.40 -14.28
CA PRO A 531 36.22 -9.24 -15.11
C PRO A 531 37.15 -8.07 -14.78
N ALA A 532 37.52 -7.32 -15.82
CA ALA A 532 38.44 -6.19 -15.80
C ALA A 532 38.02 -5.09 -14.81
N ALA A 533 39.01 -4.56 -14.10
CA ALA A 533 38.86 -3.47 -13.14
C ALA A 533 38.50 -2.14 -13.85
N TYR A 534 37.48 -1.45 -13.32
CA TYR A 534 37.16 -0.08 -13.73
C TYR A 534 38.20 0.93 -13.20
N PRO A 535 38.46 2.05 -13.92
CA PRO A 535 39.44 3.05 -13.53
C PRO A 535 39.06 3.83 -12.25
N PRO A 536 40.01 4.15 -11.35
CA PRO A 536 39.71 4.80 -10.08
C PRO A 536 39.76 6.33 -10.22
N VAL A 537 38.62 6.99 -10.29
CA VAL A 537 38.51 8.43 -10.00
C VAL A 537 37.32 8.64 -9.07
N TYR A 538 37.60 9.27 -7.92
CA TYR A 538 36.74 9.51 -6.75
C TYR A 538 36.75 8.45 -5.63
N ILE A 539 37.95 8.06 -5.15
CA ILE A 539 38.17 7.36 -3.87
C ILE A 539 38.60 8.32 -2.74
N SER A 540 38.14 9.56 -2.77
CA SER A 540 38.57 10.58 -1.78
C SER A 540 37.41 11.43 -1.27
N LEU A 541 36.43 10.81 -0.58
CA LEU A 541 35.43 11.56 0.21
C LEU A 541 34.88 10.82 1.46
N VAL A 542 35.48 9.72 1.96
CA VAL A 542 34.97 9.02 3.17
C VAL A 542 36.06 8.52 4.13
N THR A 543 37.12 9.28 4.36
CA THR A 543 38.07 8.98 5.45
C THR A 543 38.60 10.24 6.11
N GLY A 544 38.07 10.58 7.29
CA GLY A 544 38.73 11.52 8.19
C GLY A 544 37.84 12.27 9.18
N ARG A 545 37.44 11.62 10.29
CA ARG A 545 37.63 12.18 11.65
C ARG A 545 37.14 11.21 12.73
N ALA A 546 38.09 10.58 13.40
CA ALA A 546 37.94 10.06 14.75
C ALA A 546 39.24 10.40 15.52
N ALA A 547 39.12 11.20 16.58
CA ALA A 547 39.94 11.14 17.81
C ALA A 547 39.55 12.26 18.80
N ALA A 548 39.53 11.87 20.08
CA ALA A 548 39.36 12.63 21.34
C ALA A 548 37.90 12.99 21.76
N GLN A 549 37.42 12.76 22.99
CA GLN A 549 37.90 12.04 24.17
C GLN A 549 36.74 11.94 25.19
N GLN A 550 36.58 10.76 25.81
CA GLN A 550 36.06 10.41 27.15
C GLN A 550 35.13 11.37 27.94
N SER A 551 33.99 10.86 28.44
CA SER A 551 33.68 10.67 29.89
C SER A 551 32.28 10.06 30.12
N ALA A 552 32.19 9.24 31.16
CA ALA A 552 31.11 8.30 31.48
C ALA A 552 30.03 8.86 32.44
N ALA A 553 28.80 8.32 32.35
CA ALA A 553 27.96 7.88 33.48
C ALA A 553 26.59 7.34 32.99
N SER A 554 26.14 6.23 33.59
CA SER A 554 24.80 5.61 33.52
C SER A 554 24.19 5.66 34.96
N PRO A 555 22.93 5.25 35.30
CA PRO A 555 21.90 4.55 34.49
C PRO A 555 20.39 4.91 34.71
N GLY A 556 19.55 4.58 33.71
CA GLY A 556 18.18 4.00 33.77
C GLY A 556 16.96 4.88 34.14
N PRO A 557 15.71 4.40 33.97
CA PRO A 557 15.17 3.43 33.01
C PRO A 557 13.94 3.98 32.23
N GLY A 558 13.58 3.38 31.10
CA GLY A 558 12.34 3.72 30.39
C GLY A 558 12.18 2.92 29.11
N ALA A 559 11.43 1.82 29.20
CA ALA A 559 11.07 0.97 28.08
C ALA A 559 10.08 1.67 27.15
N THR A 560 10.35 1.68 25.85
CA THR A 560 9.32 1.72 24.79
C THR A 560 9.87 1.08 23.53
N VAL A 561 9.38 -0.15 23.28
CA VAL A 561 8.86 -0.68 22.02
C VAL A 561 9.47 -0.10 20.72
N VAL A 562 10.22 -0.95 20.04
CA VAL A 562 10.63 -0.84 18.64
C VAL A 562 9.40 -1.11 17.75
N LEU A 563 9.03 -0.14 16.92
CA LEU A 563 8.14 -0.31 15.77
C LEU A 563 8.79 0.32 14.54
N SER A 564 8.98 -0.51 13.51
CA SER A 564 8.84 -0.21 12.07
C SER A 564 9.44 1.11 11.56
N ASP A 565 10.68 1.02 11.04
CA ASP A 565 11.36 2.08 10.29
C ASP A 565 11.00 1.94 8.80
N ASP A 566 9.86 2.50 8.39
CA ASP A 566 9.53 2.75 6.98
C ASP A 566 8.35 3.75 6.84
N GLU A 567 8.54 4.98 7.32
CA GLU A 567 7.88 6.15 6.75
C GLU A 567 8.84 7.33 6.80
N ALA A 568 9.34 7.75 5.63
CA ALA A 568 10.07 9.01 5.50
C ALA A 568 9.14 10.17 5.87
N GLU A 569 9.22 10.60 7.13
CA GLU A 569 8.44 11.70 7.70
C GLU A 569 8.64 12.97 6.85
N VAL A 570 7.58 13.36 6.13
CA VAL A 570 7.54 14.63 5.40
C VAL A 570 7.81 15.75 6.41
N PRO A 571 8.88 16.55 6.24
CA PRO A 571 9.29 17.49 7.27
C PRO A 571 8.15 18.44 7.62
N SER A 572 7.77 18.48 8.90
CA SER A 572 6.62 19.28 9.34
C SER A 572 6.75 20.73 8.86
N ARG A 573 5.61 21.38 8.58
CA ARG A 573 5.55 22.79 8.15
C ARG A 573 6.37 23.73 9.06
N GLY A 574 6.50 23.39 10.35
CA GLY A 574 7.35 24.12 11.30
C GLY A 574 8.85 23.99 11.03
N TYR A 575 9.30 22.80 10.61
CA TYR A 575 10.68 22.55 10.20
C TYR A 575 11.04 23.32 8.92
N LEU A 576 10.20 23.24 7.89
CA LEU A 576 10.38 23.99 6.63
C LEU A 576 10.39 25.50 6.86
N LYS A 577 9.53 26.00 7.75
CA LYS A 577 9.49 27.43 8.12
C LYS A 577 10.76 27.89 8.84
N ARG A 578 11.32 27.06 9.73
CA ARG A 578 12.59 27.36 10.41
C ARG A 578 13.76 27.35 9.43
N GLN A 579 13.80 26.39 8.52
CA GLN A 579 14.85 26.29 7.49
C GLN A 579 14.79 27.46 6.51
N ALA A 580 13.59 27.87 6.08
CA ALA A 580 13.40 29.04 5.23
C ALA A 580 13.84 30.34 5.93
N ASN A 581 13.50 30.51 7.21
CA ASN A 581 13.95 31.67 7.99
C ASN A 581 15.48 31.71 8.15
N MET A 582 16.14 30.57 8.39
CA MET A 582 17.60 30.51 8.43
C MET A 582 18.25 30.89 7.09
N ILE A 583 17.65 30.48 5.96
CA ILE A 583 18.15 30.85 4.63
C ILE A 583 17.96 32.35 4.36
N ILE A 584 16.83 32.93 4.80
CA ILE A 584 16.56 34.36 4.68
C ILE A 584 17.51 35.17 5.56
N GLU A 585 17.78 34.76 6.80
CA GLU A 585 18.76 35.41 7.68
C GLU A 585 20.19 35.30 7.15
N ALA A 586 20.56 34.14 6.59
CA ALA A 586 21.88 33.93 5.98
C ALA A 586 22.07 34.79 4.71
N LYS A 587 21.01 35.02 3.94
CA LYS A 587 21.03 35.92 2.77
C LYS A 587 20.95 37.40 3.15
N SER A 588 20.24 37.73 4.23
CA SER A 588 20.14 39.09 4.77
C SER A 588 21.51 39.62 5.23
N ARG A 589 22.35 38.77 5.84
CA ARG A 589 23.72 39.12 6.26
C ARG A 589 24.69 39.38 5.09
N ARG A 590 24.35 39.03 3.84
CA ARG A 590 25.20 39.30 2.64
C ARG A 590 24.84 40.59 1.89
N LYS A 591 23.93 41.42 2.40
CA LYS A 591 23.71 42.76 1.83
C LYS A 591 24.69 43.75 2.48
N GLY A 592 25.73 44.09 1.74
CA GLY A 592 26.84 44.93 2.19
C GLY A 592 26.41 46.25 2.84
N PHE A 593 26.91 46.47 4.05
CA PHE A 593 26.86 47.74 4.76
C PHE A 593 27.73 48.75 3.99
N ARG A 594 27.13 49.67 3.22
CA ARG A 594 27.85 50.82 2.66
C ARG A 594 28.16 51.80 3.78
N MET A 595 29.43 51.89 4.18
CA MET A 595 29.91 53.02 4.98
C MET A 595 29.78 54.33 4.17
N PRO A 596 29.34 55.44 4.79
CA PRO A 596 29.36 56.74 4.15
C PRO A 596 30.81 57.26 4.05
N PRO A 597 31.15 58.05 3.02
CA PRO A 597 32.51 58.55 2.83
C PRO A 597 32.88 59.60 3.88
N PRO A 598 34.17 59.73 4.23
CA PRO A 598 34.61 60.65 5.27
C PRO A 598 34.45 62.10 4.81
N LYS A 599 33.84 62.93 5.67
CA LYS A 599 33.81 64.39 5.51
C LYS A 599 35.25 64.92 5.58
N ARG A 600 35.73 65.52 4.49
CA ARG A 600 36.95 66.32 4.48
C ARG A 600 36.71 67.61 5.27
N ARG A 601 37.66 67.93 6.15
CA ARG A 601 37.87 69.26 6.72
C ARG A 601 38.39 70.23 5.67
#